data_AF-A0A1H0MBE7-F1
#
_entry.id   AF-A0A1H0MBE7-F1
#
_cell.length_a   1.000
_cell.length_b   1.000
_cell.length_c   1.000
_cell.angle_alpha   90.00
_cell.angle_beta   90.00
_cell.angle_gamma   90.00
#
_symmetry.space_group_name_H-M   'P 1'
#
loop_
_entity.id
_entity.type
_entity.pdbx_description
1 polymer ?
#
loop_
_entity_poly.entity_id
_entity_poly.type
_entity_poly.pdbx_seq_one_letter_code
_entity_poly.pdbx_strand_id
1 'polypeptide(L)'
;MPTDDTLAIIFCTLTVVSAVGILLMFAPLVQYIAALFGLLALSLLAAPYAPGWGFGAAVISSFGWTLFGLQHRMYGLITQMSALLLFSLVGLWNWWLGPLVLG
;
A
#
# COMPACT_ATOMS: atom_id res chain seq x y z
N MET A 1 23.60 -19.89 -34.69
CA MET A 1 23.69 -18.54 -34.08
C MET A 1 22.27 -18.18 -33.63
N PRO A 2 22.05 -17.77 -32.36
CA PRO A 2 20.75 -17.24 -31.97
C PRO A 2 20.43 -16.00 -32.81
N THR A 3 19.23 -15.95 -33.39
CA THR A 3 18.72 -14.78 -34.12
C THR A 3 18.38 -13.65 -33.13
N ASP A 4 18.41 -12.40 -33.59
CA ASP A 4 18.23 -11.20 -32.75
C ASP A 4 16.97 -11.25 -31.86
N ASP A 5 15.89 -11.87 -32.35
CA ASP A 5 14.63 -12.07 -31.62
C ASP A 5 14.79 -12.94 -30.36
N THR A 6 15.69 -13.91 -30.41
CA THR A 6 15.96 -14.83 -29.29
C THR A 6 16.63 -14.10 -28.13
N LEU A 7 17.52 -13.15 -28.45
CA LEU A 7 18.22 -12.33 -27.46
C LEU A 7 17.28 -11.32 -26.81
N ALA A 8 16.35 -10.73 -27.57
CA ALA A 8 15.34 -9.82 -27.04
C ALA A 8 14.39 -10.50 -26.04
N ILE A 9 13.96 -11.73 -26.34
CA ILE A 9 13.12 -12.53 -25.42
C ILE A 9 13.89 -12.86 -24.15
N ILE A 10 15.15 -13.28 -24.24
CA ILE A 10 15.99 -13.60 -23.07
C ILE A 10 16.19 -12.36 -22.19
N PHE A 11 16.48 -11.20 -22.78
CA PHE A 11 16.64 -9.95 -22.05
C PHE A 11 15.34 -9.52 -21.36
N CYS A 12 14.21 -9.60 -22.06
CA CYS A 12 12.89 -9.28 -21.51
C CYS A 12 12.56 -10.19 -20.32
N THR A 13 12.76 -11.50 -20.48
CA THR A 13 12.51 -12.48 -19.40
C THR A 13 13.45 -12.25 -18.21
N LEU A 14 14.73 -11.96 -18.43
CA LEU A 14 15.68 -11.63 -17.35
C LEU A 14 15.29 -10.35 -16.61
N THR A 15 14.87 -9.31 -17.34
CA THR A 15 14.47 -8.03 -16.75
C THR A 15 13.20 -8.18 -15.91
N VAL A 16 12.23 -8.97 -16.39
CA VAL A 16 11.01 -9.30 -15.65
C VAL A 16 11.33 -10.14 -14.40
N VAL A 17 12.19 -11.15 -14.51
CA VAL A 17 12.62 -11.98 -13.38
C VAL A 17 13.41 -11.18 -12.34
N SER A 18 14.32 -10.30 -12.76
CA SER A 18 15.05 -9.40 -11.87
C SER A 18 14.14 -8.37 -11.20
N ALA A 19 13.18 -7.79 -11.92
CA ALA A 19 12.20 -6.87 -11.34
C ALA A 19 11.31 -7.58 -10.31
N VAL A 20 10.85 -8.80 -10.61
CA VAL A 20 10.08 -9.64 -9.68
C VAL A 20 10.94 -10.05 -8.48
N GLY A 21 12.20 -10.43 -8.66
CA GLY A 21 13.13 -10.77 -7.58
C GLY A 21 13.42 -9.60 -6.64
N ILE A 22 13.61 -8.39 -7.18
CA ILE A 22 13.77 -7.16 -6.39
C ILE A 22 12.48 -6.85 -5.63
N LEU A 23 11.31 -6.92 -6.29
CA LEU A 23 10.01 -6.75 -5.66
C LEU A 23 9.76 -7.75 -4.52
N LEU A 24 10.18 -9.01 -4.67
CA LEU A 24 10.05 -10.05 -3.66
C LEU A 24 11.00 -9.84 -2.46
N MET A 25 12.18 -9.29 -2.68
CA MET A 25 13.13 -8.94 -1.60
C MET A 25 12.62 -7.76 -0.75
N PHE A 26 11.88 -6.81 -1.35
CA PHE A 26 11.25 -5.68 -0.65
C PHE A 26 9.82 -5.98 -0.14
N ALA A 27 9.16 -7.02 -0.64
CA ALA A 27 7.83 -7.45 -0.21
C ALA A 27 7.65 -7.62 1.32
N PRO A 28 8.61 -8.20 2.07
CA PRO A 28 8.48 -8.27 3.53
C PRO A 28 8.64 -6.90 4.19
N LEU A 29 9.52 -6.03 3.67
CA LEU A 29 9.72 -4.68 4.21
C LEU A 29 8.43 -3.85 4.09
N VAL A 30 7.77 -3.92 2.92
CA VAL A 30 6.49 -3.22 2.68
C VAL A 30 5.40 -3.74 3.62
N GLN A 31 5.35 -5.06 3.88
CA GLN A 31 4.42 -5.64 4.85
C GLN A 31 4.68 -5.17 6.28
N TYR A 32 5.95 -5.14 6.73
CA TYR A 32 6.28 -4.67 8.08
C TYR A 32 5.95 -3.18 8.25
N ILE A 33 6.27 -2.35 7.25
CA ILE A 33 5.91 -0.92 7.28
C ILE A 33 4.39 -0.76 7.28
N ALA A 34 3.66 -1.49 6.43
CA ALA A 34 2.21 -1.44 6.38
C ALA A 34 1.56 -1.92 7.70
N ALA A 35 2.11 -2.96 8.33
CA ALA A 35 1.64 -3.46 9.62
C ALA A 35 1.91 -2.46 10.76
N LEU A 36 3.11 -1.89 10.83
CA LEU A 36 3.45 -0.86 11.82
C LEU A 36 2.57 0.37 11.68
N PHE A 37 2.36 0.85 10.45
CA PHE A 37 1.45 1.96 10.18
C PHE A 37 0.00 1.61 10.51
N GLY A 38 -0.43 0.36 10.31
CA GLY A 38 -1.76 -0.09 10.69
C GLY A 38 -1.98 -0.10 12.20
N LEU A 39 -0.99 -0.58 12.97
CA LEU A 39 -1.02 -0.55 14.43
C LEU A 39 -0.99 0.88 14.98
N LEU A 40 -0.18 1.74 14.36
CA LEU A 40 -0.09 3.16 14.72
C LEU A 40 -1.39 3.90 14.38
N ALA A 41 -2.01 3.58 13.24
CA ALA A 41 -3.33 4.11 12.90
C ALA A 41 -4.39 3.70 13.94
N LEU A 42 -4.42 2.43 14.35
CA LEU A 42 -5.36 1.95 15.39
C LEU A 42 -5.13 2.62 16.74
N SER A 43 -3.87 2.76 17.16
CA SER A 43 -3.55 3.39 18.45
C SER A 43 -3.89 4.87 18.47
N LEU A 44 -3.67 5.57 17.34
CA LEU A 44 -4.03 6.99 17.21
C LEU A 44 -5.55 7.19 17.07
N LEU A 45 -6.29 6.29 16.40
CA LEU A 45 -7.75 6.35 16.37
C LEU A 45 -8.38 6.03 17.74
N ALA A 46 -7.76 5.15 18.51
CA ALA A 46 -8.20 4.84 19.87
C ALA A 46 -7.95 6.00 20.85
N ALA A 47 -6.99 6.89 20.54
CA ALA A 47 -6.69 8.07 21.33
C ALA A 47 -7.52 9.29 20.85
N PRO A 48 -8.27 9.97 21.73
CA PRO A 48 -9.15 11.08 21.33
C PRO A 48 -8.40 12.35 20.90
N TYR A 49 -7.07 12.40 21.04
CA TYR A 49 -6.30 13.64 20.97
C TYR A 49 -5.89 14.06 19.55
N ALA A 50 -5.87 13.14 18.57
CA ALA A 50 -5.39 13.44 17.21
C ALA A 50 -5.90 12.45 16.12
N PRO A 51 -7.22 12.29 15.93
CA PRO A 51 -7.78 11.31 15.00
C PRO A 51 -7.36 11.52 13.53
N GLY A 52 -7.05 12.76 13.13
CA GLY A 52 -6.55 13.06 11.77
C GLY A 52 -5.23 12.36 11.41
N TRP A 53 -4.29 12.28 12.35
CA TRP A 53 -3.01 11.57 12.13
C TRP A 53 -3.21 10.05 12.06
N GLY A 54 -4.18 9.51 12.79
CA GLY A 54 -4.56 8.10 12.72
C GLY A 54 -5.11 7.72 11.34
N PHE A 55 -5.97 8.57 10.76
CA PHE A 55 -6.45 8.37 9.39
C PHE A 55 -5.33 8.50 8.34
N GLY A 56 -4.39 9.42 8.52
CA GLY A 56 -3.21 9.54 7.66
C GLY A 56 -2.35 8.26 7.67
N ALA A 57 -2.12 7.69 8.85
CA ALA A 57 -1.40 6.43 8.99
C ALA A 57 -2.18 5.25 8.39
N ALA A 58 -3.51 5.24 8.51
CA ALA A 58 -4.38 4.21 7.93
C ALA A 58 -4.31 4.21 6.40
N VAL A 59 -4.30 5.39 5.75
CA VAL A 59 -4.15 5.50 4.29
C VAL A 59 -2.85 4.85 3.80
N ILE A 60 -1.73 5.15 4.47
CA ILE A 60 -0.41 4.59 4.12
C ILE A 60 -0.41 3.07 4.27
N SER A 61 -0.98 2.56 5.38
CA SER A 61 -1.10 1.12 5.63
C SER A 61 -1.97 0.42 4.59
N SER A 62 -3.17 0.95 4.32
CA SER A 62 -4.12 0.38 3.37
C SER A 62 -3.57 0.37 1.94
N PHE A 63 -2.80 1.39 1.55
CA PHE A 63 -2.13 1.41 0.25
C PHE A 63 -1.06 0.32 0.13
N GLY A 64 -0.23 0.15 1.17
CA GLY A 64 0.76 -0.92 1.26
C GLY A 64 0.14 -2.31 1.16
N TRP A 65 -0.93 -2.57 1.91
CA TRP A 65 -1.64 -3.86 1.87
C TRP A 65 -2.40 -4.11 0.57
N THR A 66 -2.89 -3.06 -0.10
CA THR A 66 -3.55 -3.19 -1.41
C THR A 66 -2.55 -3.60 -2.50
N LEU A 67 -1.38 -2.96 -2.54
CA LEU A 67 -0.29 -3.32 -3.45
C LEU A 67 0.21 -4.75 -3.20
N PHE A 68 0.31 -5.15 -1.94
CA PHE A 68 0.65 -6.52 -1.56
C PHE A 68 -0.42 -7.53 -1.99
N GLY A 69 -1.70 -7.22 -1.77
CA GLY A 69 -2.81 -8.05 -2.20
C GLY A 69 -2.85 -8.27 -3.72
N LEU A 70 -2.51 -7.22 -4.51
CA LEU A 70 -2.37 -7.30 -5.96
C LEU A 70 -1.25 -8.26 -6.39
N GLN A 71 -0.12 -8.26 -5.70
CA GLN A 71 1.00 -9.17 -6.00
C GLN A 71 0.70 -10.63 -5.68
N HIS A 72 -0.13 -10.90 -4.67
CA HIS A 72 -0.46 -12.26 -4.24
C HIS A 72 -1.85 -12.73 -4.68
N ARG A 73 -2.54 -11.95 -5.54
CA ARG A 73 -3.90 -12.20 -6.04
C ARG A 73 -4.91 -12.50 -4.92
N MET A 74 -4.76 -11.82 -3.79
CA MET A 74 -5.63 -11.97 -2.62
C MET A 74 -6.81 -11.01 -2.70
N TYR A 75 -7.82 -11.34 -3.51
CA TYR A 75 -8.95 -10.43 -3.81
C TYR A 75 -9.78 -10.00 -2.59
N GLY A 76 -9.89 -10.87 -1.57
CA GLY A 76 -10.56 -10.51 -0.31
C GLY A 76 -9.81 -9.40 0.45
N LEU A 77 -8.47 -9.52 0.52
CA LEU A 77 -7.60 -8.53 1.16
C LEU A 77 -7.64 -7.19 0.42
N ILE A 78 -7.61 -7.23 -0.92
CA ILE A 78 -7.72 -6.04 -1.78
C ILE A 78 -9.04 -5.31 -1.52
N THR A 79 -10.16 -6.04 -1.47
CA THR A 79 -11.49 -5.43 -1.26
C THR A 79 -11.58 -4.79 0.12
N GLN A 80 -11.10 -5.49 1.15
CA GLN A 80 -11.10 -4.96 2.51
C GLN A 80 -10.22 -3.71 2.63
N MET A 81 -9.01 -3.73 2.07
CA MET A 81 -8.06 -2.63 2.20
C MET A 81 -8.39 -1.44 1.32
N SER A 82 -9.02 -1.66 0.16
CA SER A 82 -9.56 -0.57 -0.66
C SER A 82 -10.75 0.12 0.01
N ALA A 83 -11.65 -0.62 0.65
CA ALA A 83 -12.73 -0.03 1.45
C ALA A 83 -12.17 0.78 2.62
N LEU A 84 -11.19 0.22 3.35
CA LEU A 84 -10.49 0.91 4.44
C LEU A 84 -9.76 2.18 3.98
N LEU A 85 -9.16 2.14 2.78
CA LEU A 85 -8.52 3.31 2.17
C LEU A 85 -9.55 4.42 1.89
N LEU A 86 -10.70 4.08 1.30
CA LEU A 86 -11.78 5.03 1.03
C LEU A 86 -12.31 5.66 2.33
N PHE A 87 -12.59 4.86 3.34
CA PHE A 87 -13.04 5.37 4.64
C PHE A 87 -11.96 6.22 5.33
N SER A 88 -10.69 5.84 5.21
CA SER A 88 -9.58 6.60 5.79
C SER A 88 -9.39 7.95 5.09
N LEU A 89 -9.60 8.03 3.77
CA LEU A 89 -9.61 9.29 3.03
C LEU A 89 -10.76 10.20 3.47
N VAL A 90 -11.96 9.64 3.68
CA VAL A 90 -13.11 10.41 4.20
C VAL A 90 -12.86 10.89 5.63
N GLY A 91 -12.26 10.05 6.48
CA GLY A 91 -11.83 10.43 7.83
C GLY A 91 -10.79 11.54 7.81
N LEU A 92 -9.76 11.43 6.98
CA LEU A 92 -8.74 12.46 6.79
C LEU A 92 -9.35 13.77 6.26
N TRP A 93 -10.32 13.68 5.35
CA TRP A 93 -11.06 14.83 4.88
C TRP A 93 -11.83 15.50 6.03
N ASN A 94 -12.61 14.77 6.80
CA ASN A 94 -13.42 15.36 7.88
C ASN A 94 -12.59 15.94 9.03
N TRP A 95 -11.47 15.32 9.38
CA TRP A 95 -10.68 15.70 10.55
C TRP A 95 -9.48 16.60 10.24
N TRP A 96 -9.06 16.69 8.98
CA TRP A 96 -7.89 17.48 8.58
C TRP A 96 -8.24 18.55 7.55
N LEU A 97 -8.70 18.18 6.35
CA LEU A 97 -8.97 19.14 5.27
C LEU A 97 -10.25 19.95 5.48
N GLY A 98 -11.30 19.35 6.04
CA GLY A 98 -12.57 19.99 6.36
C GLY A 98 -12.41 21.20 7.26
N PRO A 99 -11.85 21.06 8.48
CA PRO A 99 -11.60 22.21 9.36
C PRO A 99 -10.56 23.19 8.78
N LEU A 100 -9.56 22.74 8.02
CA LEU A 100 -8.59 23.66 7.38
C LEU A 100 -9.19 24.48 6.23
N VAL A 101 -10.17 23.94 5.50
CA VAL A 101 -10.78 24.58 4.32
C VAL A 101 -12.06 25.34 4.67
N LEU A 102 -12.84 24.87 5.65
CA LEU A 102 -14.12 25.47 6.02
C LEU A 102 -14.04 26.42 7.22
N GLY A 103 -12.96 26.38 8.02
CA GLY A 103 -12.74 27.27 9.16
C GLY A 103 -13.45 26.81 10.43
#